data_AF-A0A8S2Z4N7-F1
#
_entry.id   AF-A0A8S2Z4N7-F1
#
_cell.length_a   1.000
_cell.length_b   1.000
_cell.length_c   1.000
_cell.angle_alpha   90.00
_cell.angle_beta   90.00
_cell.angle_gamma   90.00
#
_symmetry.space_group_name_H-M   'P 1'
#
loop_
_entity.id
_entity.type
_entity.pdbx_description
1 polymer ?
#
loop_
_entity_poly.entity_id
_entity_poly.type
_entity_poly.pdbx_seq_one_letter_code
_entity_poly.pdbx_strand_id
1 'polypeptide(L)'
;GEIEGEGNGFELVGLLPIYDPPRSDTKETIERAIALGVKVKMITGDQLAIAKETGRRLGMGDNMYLSKTLKDGPPPESGYRDVDDLVLHADGFAGVYPEHKYEIVEKLQKLGYIIAMTGDGVNDAPALSRANVGVAVADASDAARSAADIVLTEPGLSVIIEAILGSRQIFQRMRNYAIYTCSITIRVIVGFSVLIFAFKFDFPSFMVLILAILNDGTIMTISKDRVKPSPYPNSWNLTEIFTYAIVYGIYLAASTVAFFAVAVKTDFFQKFGVTKIVYGNSSSSYPGWNDPVLHSVIYLQVSTISQALIFVTRSHGFFFMERPSIILVVAFMVAQLVATFIAVWANWSFTDIKGCGWKWAGVVWIWNIVWFFPLDGFKYALRAYFDPIQKRAIEELLTPEPSTQAQTSRRKSTLAAAGSGPLSRRSTMVGGDSSRSRRGTFIEATAKYYAPQTEHLSTSRLHRNFARLFKSEGADAPRIAVDHDELRRFSLVQAHHASKLLNPNGTNANRRTTTAL
;
A
#
# COMPACT_ATOMS: atom_id res chain seq x y z
N GLY A 1 -32.84 -12.79 57.72
CA GLY A 1 -32.28 -14.01 58.31
C GLY A 1 -31.04 -13.61 59.05
N GLU A 2 -31.06 -13.76 60.37
CA GLU A 2 -29.88 -13.61 61.22
C GLU A 2 -28.82 -14.62 60.77
N ILE A 3 -27.58 -14.16 60.60
CA ILE A 3 -26.42 -15.03 60.40
C ILE A 3 -25.32 -14.51 61.33
N GLU A 4 -25.30 -15.09 62.54
CA GLU A 4 -24.16 -15.08 63.43
C GLU A 4 -23.06 -15.99 62.85
N GLY A 5 -21.95 -15.37 62.46
CA GLY A 5 -20.69 -16.00 62.14
C GLY A 5 -19.60 -14.94 62.17
N GLU A 6 -18.58 -15.11 63.01
CA GLU A 6 -17.44 -14.19 63.14
C GLU A 6 -16.75 -14.01 61.78
N GLY A 7 -17.03 -12.89 61.10
CA GLY A 7 -16.36 -12.52 59.85
C GLY A 7 -17.21 -11.83 58.77
N ASN A 8 -18.53 -11.70 58.91
CA ASN A 8 -19.39 -11.18 57.84
C ASN A 8 -19.87 -9.71 58.02
N GLY A 9 -19.31 -8.96 58.97
CA GLY A 9 -19.71 -7.58 59.29
C GLY A 9 -18.93 -6.51 58.55
N PHE A 10 -18.93 -6.51 57.21
CA PHE A 10 -18.35 -5.38 56.47
C PHE A 10 -19.27 -4.15 56.57
N GLU A 11 -18.81 -3.10 57.27
CA GLU A 11 -19.48 -1.80 57.30
C GLU A 11 -19.00 -0.94 56.12
N LEU A 12 -19.93 -0.44 55.30
CA LEU A 12 -19.60 0.45 54.19
C LEU A 12 -19.20 1.83 54.73
N VAL A 13 -17.89 2.08 54.83
CA VAL A 13 -17.34 3.37 55.31
C VAL A 13 -17.53 4.50 54.29
N GLY A 14 -17.44 4.21 52.99
CA GLY A 14 -17.59 5.21 51.92
C GLY A 14 -17.11 4.72 50.55
N LEU A 15 -17.31 5.54 49.52
CA LEU A 15 -16.90 5.28 48.13
C LEU A 15 -15.92 6.37 47.66
N LEU A 16 -14.81 5.97 47.05
CA LEU A 16 -13.84 6.89 46.43
C LEU A 16 -13.86 6.71 44.91
N PRO A 17 -14.36 7.69 44.12
CA PRO A 17 -14.30 7.60 42.67
C PRO A 17 -12.85 7.85 42.19
N ILE A 18 -12.31 6.89 41.45
CA ILE A 18 -11.00 7.01 40.81
C ILE A 18 -11.21 7.26 39.33
N TYR A 19 -10.52 8.26 38.78
CA TYR A 19 -10.58 8.62 37.38
C TYR A 19 -9.25 8.30 36.71
N ASP A 20 -9.29 7.53 35.62
CA ASP A 20 -8.14 7.30 34.74
C ASP A 20 -8.19 8.29 33.56
N PRO A 21 -7.38 9.36 33.55
CA PRO A 21 -7.40 10.33 32.47
C PRO A 21 -6.82 9.74 31.18
N PRO A 22 -7.47 9.95 30.02
CA PRO A 22 -6.86 9.57 28.75
C PRO A 22 -5.58 10.37 28.51
N ARG A 23 -4.62 9.76 27.82
CA ARG A 23 -3.37 10.45 27.45
C ARG A 23 -3.69 11.65 26.54
N SER A 24 -2.89 12.70 26.66
CA SER A 24 -3.11 13.97 25.95
C SER A 24 -3.09 13.84 24.42
N ASP A 25 -2.38 12.87 23.89
CA ASP A 25 -2.22 12.59 22.46
C ASP A 25 -3.33 11.69 21.88
N THR A 26 -4.10 11.00 22.73
CA THR A 26 -4.97 9.91 22.29
C THR A 26 -6.10 10.39 21.40
N LYS A 27 -6.69 11.55 21.72
CA LYS A 27 -7.77 12.15 20.93
C LYS A 27 -7.31 12.51 19.52
N GLU A 28 -6.22 13.27 19.40
CA GLU A 28 -5.65 13.65 18.10
C GLU A 28 -5.25 12.41 17.29
N THR A 29 -4.73 11.39 17.97
CA THR A 29 -4.34 10.13 17.33
C THR A 29 -5.53 9.37 16.75
N ILE A 30 -6.64 9.30 17.47
CA ILE A 30 -7.88 8.68 16.97
C ILE A 30 -8.41 9.45 15.75
N GLU A 31 -8.46 10.78 15.84
CA GLU A 31 -8.88 11.62 14.72
C GLU A 31 -7.99 11.39 13.48
N ARG A 32 -6.67 11.29 13.68
CA ARG A 32 -5.70 11.00 12.63
C ARG A 32 -5.83 9.57 12.07
N ALA A 33 -6.15 8.59 12.92
CA ALA A 33 -6.43 7.22 12.49
C ALA A 33 -7.64 7.16 11.57
N ILE A 34 -8.73 7.83 11.97
CA ILE A 34 -9.98 7.93 11.20
C ILE A 34 -9.73 8.66 9.88
N ALA A 35 -8.97 9.76 9.89
CA ALA A 35 -8.57 10.48 8.69
C ALA A 35 -7.75 9.62 7.71
N LEU A 36 -7.01 8.63 8.22
CA LEU A 36 -6.27 7.63 7.43
C LEU A 36 -7.12 6.41 7.03
N GLY A 37 -8.42 6.45 7.28
CA GLY A 37 -9.36 5.36 6.96
C GLY A 37 -9.20 4.13 7.87
N VAL A 38 -8.68 4.29 9.08
CA VAL A 38 -8.57 3.21 10.08
C VAL A 38 -9.63 3.42 11.14
N LYS A 39 -10.61 2.50 11.22
CA LYS A 39 -11.64 2.53 12.27
C LYS A 39 -11.05 2.00 13.59
N VAL A 40 -11.09 2.83 14.63
CA VAL A 40 -10.66 2.45 15.98
C VAL A 40 -11.88 1.95 16.75
N LYS A 41 -11.74 0.82 17.45
CA LYS A 41 -12.78 0.24 18.31
C LYS A 41 -12.25 0.08 19.73
N MET A 42 -12.99 0.57 20.72
CA MET A 42 -12.61 0.41 22.14
C MET A 42 -12.95 -0.99 22.63
N ILE A 43 -12.03 -1.65 23.34
CA ILE A 43 -12.25 -2.94 23.98
C ILE A 43 -11.80 -2.82 25.43
N THR A 44 -12.75 -2.78 26.38
CA THR A 44 -12.45 -2.57 27.80
C THR A 44 -13.17 -3.58 28.71
N GLY A 45 -12.53 -3.90 29.84
CA GLY A 45 -13.14 -4.64 30.94
C GLY A 45 -14.07 -3.78 31.81
N ASP A 46 -14.03 -2.45 31.66
CA ASP A 46 -14.87 -1.52 32.42
C ASP A 46 -16.36 -1.67 32.09
N GLN A 47 -17.19 -1.14 32.97
CA GLN A 47 -18.64 -1.06 32.72
C GLN A 47 -18.96 -0.13 31.55
N LEU A 48 -20.08 -0.40 30.86
CA LEU A 48 -20.49 0.34 29.67
C LEU A 48 -20.58 1.85 29.89
N ALA A 49 -21.03 2.29 31.07
CA ALA A 49 -21.14 3.72 31.38
C ALA A 49 -19.78 4.44 31.33
N ILE A 50 -18.73 3.79 31.86
CA ILE A 50 -17.35 4.32 31.83
C ILE A 50 -16.83 4.32 30.40
N ALA A 51 -17.00 3.22 29.67
CA ALA A 51 -16.58 3.11 28.28
C ALA A 51 -17.20 4.21 27.39
N LYS A 52 -18.50 4.46 27.54
CA LYS A 52 -19.21 5.51 26.79
C LYS A 52 -18.73 6.90 27.13
N GLU A 53 -18.51 7.20 28.41
CA GLU A 53 -18.00 8.52 28.82
C GLU A 53 -16.57 8.74 28.33
N THR A 54 -15.70 7.74 28.42
CA THR A 54 -14.33 7.79 27.87
C THR A 54 -14.35 7.92 26.34
N GLY A 55 -15.18 7.15 25.65
CA GLY A 55 -15.38 7.23 24.20
C GLY A 55 -15.86 8.61 23.74
N ARG A 56 -16.79 9.22 24.47
CA ARG A 56 -17.29 10.58 24.20
C ARG A 56 -16.19 11.63 24.35
N ARG A 57 -15.35 11.52 25.38
CA ARG A 57 -14.22 12.45 25.60
C ARG A 57 -13.13 12.31 24.52
N LEU A 58 -12.89 11.08 24.09
CA LEU A 58 -11.89 10.75 23.05
C LEU A 58 -12.37 10.98 21.63
N GLY A 59 -13.65 11.27 21.40
CA GLY A 59 -14.21 11.47 20.06
C GLY A 59 -14.41 10.18 19.27
N MET A 60 -14.50 9.03 19.94
CA MET A 60 -14.69 7.70 19.31
C MET A 60 -16.15 7.39 18.97
N GLY A 61 -17.11 8.12 19.57
CA GLY A 61 -18.54 7.82 19.50
C GLY A 61 -19.07 7.17 20.78
N ASP A 62 -20.39 6.99 20.86
CA ASP A 62 -21.12 6.41 21.99
C ASP A 62 -21.85 5.11 21.65
N ASN A 63 -21.70 4.62 20.40
CA ASN A 63 -22.32 3.39 19.91
C ASN A 63 -21.58 2.13 20.41
N MET A 64 -21.54 1.98 21.74
CA MET A 64 -20.86 0.88 22.43
C MET A 64 -21.86 -0.09 23.07
N TYR A 65 -21.48 -1.37 23.13
CA TYR A 65 -22.32 -2.46 23.62
C TYR A 65 -21.63 -3.29 24.71
N LEU A 66 -22.41 -3.98 25.54
CA LEU A 66 -21.85 -4.96 26.47
C LEU A 66 -21.42 -6.22 25.72
N SER A 67 -20.35 -6.88 26.18
CA SER A 67 -19.90 -8.15 25.61
C SER A 67 -20.98 -9.25 25.60
N LYS A 68 -21.97 -9.21 26.51
CA LYS A 68 -23.10 -10.15 26.54
C LYS A 68 -23.90 -10.16 25.24
N THR A 69 -23.98 -9.01 24.55
CA THR A 69 -24.66 -8.89 23.24
C THR A 69 -24.04 -9.74 22.14
N LEU A 70 -22.78 -10.21 22.31
CA LEU A 70 -22.16 -11.15 21.38
C LEU A 70 -22.82 -12.53 21.41
N LYS A 71 -23.35 -12.95 22.57
CA LYS A 71 -24.03 -14.24 22.76
C LYS A 71 -25.55 -14.10 22.68
N ASP A 72 -26.08 -13.04 23.28
CA ASP A 72 -27.53 -12.83 23.40
C ASP A 72 -28.18 -12.29 22.12
N GLY A 73 -27.36 -11.86 21.15
CA GLY A 73 -27.81 -11.21 19.93
C GLY A 73 -27.91 -9.69 20.03
N PRO A 74 -28.13 -9.00 18.90
CA PRO A 74 -28.29 -7.55 18.89
C PRO A 74 -29.52 -7.11 19.70
N PRO A 75 -29.45 -6.02 20.48
CA PRO A 75 -30.61 -5.51 21.20
C PRO A 75 -31.77 -5.21 20.23
N PRO A 76 -33.03 -5.50 20.58
CA PRO A 76 -34.18 -5.30 19.68
C PRO A 76 -34.31 -3.87 19.13
N GLU A 77 -33.84 -2.89 19.91
CA GLU A 77 -33.88 -1.46 19.58
C GLU A 77 -32.70 -0.97 18.74
N SER A 78 -31.66 -1.80 18.55
CA SER A 78 -30.42 -1.41 17.86
C SER A 78 -30.55 -1.38 16.33
N GLY A 79 -31.56 -2.07 15.77
CA GLY A 79 -31.79 -2.14 14.33
C GLY A 79 -30.81 -3.01 13.54
N TYR A 80 -29.86 -3.69 14.20
CA TYR A 80 -28.93 -4.62 13.55
C TYR A 80 -29.58 -5.98 13.28
N ARG A 81 -29.26 -6.56 12.12
CA ARG A 81 -29.82 -7.85 11.68
C ARG A 81 -29.16 -9.04 12.37
N ASP A 82 -27.86 -8.93 12.61
CA ASP A 82 -27.03 -10.00 13.14
C ASP A 82 -25.96 -9.43 14.08
N VAL A 83 -25.39 -10.28 14.92
CA VAL A 83 -24.25 -9.97 15.79
C VAL A 83 -23.07 -9.48 14.96
N ASP A 84 -22.85 -10.05 13.78
CA ASP A 84 -21.74 -9.66 12.91
C ASP A 84 -21.91 -8.23 12.38
N ASP A 85 -23.14 -7.82 12.05
CA ASP A 85 -23.49 -6.46 11.66
C ASP A 85 -23.33 -5.47 12.82
N LEU A 86 -23.71 -5.88 14.03
CA LEU A 86 -23.48 -5.10 15.25
C LEU A 86 -21.98 -4.92 15.51
N VAL A 87 -21.19 -5.99 15.42
CA VAL A 87 -19.73 -5.95 15.66
C VAL A 87 -19.01 -5.06 14.66
N LEU A 88 -19.46 -5.04 13.40
CA LEU A 88 -18.93 -4.16 12.37
C LEU A 88 -19.21 -2.67 12.69
N HIS A 89 -20.42 -2.35 13.10
CA HIS A 89 -20.85 -0.96 13.26
C HIS A 89 -20.55 -0.37 14.64
N ALA A 90 -20.43 -1.20 15.68
CA ALA A 90 -20.12 -0.75 17.05
C ALA A 90 -18.78 -0.01 17.13
N ASP A 91 -18.73 1.02 17.97
CA ASP A 91 -17.53 1.81 18.26
C ASP A 91 -16.71 1.19 19.41
N GLY A 92 -17.30 0.26 20.16
CA GLY A 92 -16.59 -0.48 21.19
C GLY A 92 -17.43 -1.47 21.98
N PHE A 93 -16.73 -2.28 22.77
CA PHE A 93 -17.31 -3.27 23.66
C PHE A 93 -16.79 -3.09 25.09
N ALA A 94 -17.71 -3.18 26.05
CA ALA A 94 -17.46 -3.03 27.47
C ALA A 94 -17.76 -4.32 28.25
N GLY A 95 -17.16 -4.47 29.44
CA GLY A 95 -17.26 -5.69 30.25
C GLY A 95 -16.65 -6.92 29.58
N VAL A 96 -15.59 -6.72 28.78
CA VAL A 96 -15.03 -7.74 27.90
C VAL A 96 -14.08 -8.66 28.66
N TYR A 97 -14.34 -9.97 28.60
CA TYR A 97 -13.46 -11.03 29.10
C TYR A 97 -12.46 -11.46 28.00
N PRO A 98 -11.36 -12.16 28.35
CA PRO A 98 -10.35 -12.58 27.37
C PRO A 98 -10.93 -13.35 26.17
N GLU A 99 -11.91 -14.24 26.42
CA GLU A 99 -12.58 -15.03 25.39
C GLU A 99 -13.38 -14.15 24.41
N HIS A 100 -14.02 -13.10 24.94
CA HIS A 100 -14.77 -12.15 24.14
C HIS A 100 -13.86 -11.31 23.25
N LYS A 101 -12.63 -10.96 23.71
CA LYS A 101 -11.66 -10.25 22.86
C LYS A 101 -11.29 -11.08 21.64
N TYR A 102 -11.01 -12.37 21.84
CA TYR A 102 -10.73 -13.31 20.77
C TYR A 102 -11.91 -13.43 19.79
N GLU A 103 -13.13 -13.57 20.31
CA GLU A 103 -14.34 -13.72 19.49
C GLU A 103 -14.61 -12.49 18.61
N ILE A 104 -14.43 -11.27 19.16
CA ILE A 104 -14.58 -10.02 18.41
C ILE A 104 -13.59 -9.95 17.24
N VAL A 105 -12.32 -10.28 17.49
CA VAL A 105 -11.28 -10.30 16.45
C VAL A 105 -11.61 -11.35 15.38
N GLU A 106 -12.02 -12.55 15.79
CA GLU A 106 -12.38 -13.63 14.87
C GLU A 106 -13.57 -13.25 13.97
N LYS A 107 -14.63 -12.65 14.53
CA LYS A 107 -15.80 -12.19 13.77
C LYS A 107 -15.44 -11.12 12.75
N LEU A 108 -14.68 -10.10 13.16
CA LEU A 108 -14.23 -9.04 12.25
C LEU A 108 -13.34 -9.58 11.11
N GLN A 109 -12.49 -10.57 11.40
CA GLN A 109 -11.69 -11.24 10.38
C GLN A 109 -12.54 -12.09 9.42
N LYS A 110 -13.57 -12.79 9.91
CA LYS A 110 -14.51 -13.55 9.05
C LYS A 110 -15.25 -12.65 8.07
N LEU A 111 -15.49 -11.39 8.45
CA LEU A 111 -16.04 -10.35 7.58
C LEU A 111 -15.03 -9.77 6.57
N GLY A 112 -13.79 -10.24 6.56
CA GLY A 112 -12.76 -9.82 5.60
C GLY A 112 -11.97 -8.58 5.98
N TYR A 113 -12.14 -8.05 7.21
CA TYR A 113 -11.36 -6.90 7.68
C TYR A 113 -9.99 -7.32 8.20
N ILE A 114 -8.98 -6.48 7.92
CA ILE A 114 -7.64 -6.63 8.48
C ILE A 114 -7.63 -5.96 9.85
N ILE A 115 -7.41 -6.74 10.90
CA ILE A 115 -7.50 -6.28 12.28
C ILE A 115 -6.13 -6.19 12.92
N ALA A 116 -5.82 -5.01 13.45
CA ALA A 116 -4.74 -4.82 14.40
C ALA A 116 -5.34 -4.77 15.82
N MET A 117 -4.78 -5.55 16.73
CA MET A 117 -5.20 -5.55 18.13
C MET A 117 -4.06 -5.09 19.02
N THR A 118 -4.36 -4.20 19.96
CA THR A 118 -3.42 -3.77 21.00
C THR A 118 -3.71 -4.50 22.30
N GLY A 119 -2.67 -4.88 23.04
CA GLY A 119 -2.80 -5.53 24.34
C GLY A 119 -1.56 -5.35 25.21
N ASP A 120 -1.75 -5.52 26.52
CA ASP A 120 -0.73 -5.34 27.55
C ASP A 120 -0.61 -6.56 28.48
N GLY A 121 -1.73 -7.20 28.81
CA GLY A 121 -1.79 -8.31 29.74
C GLY A 121 -1.65 -9.69 29.10
N VAL A 122 -1.36 -10.69 29.94
CA VAL A 122 -1.36 -12.11 29.58
C VAL A 122 -2.70 -12.58 28.99
N ASN A 123 -3.77 -11.91 29.42
CA ASN A 123 -5.14 -12.13 28.97
C ASN A 123 -5.37 -11.77 27.50
N ASP A 124 -4.53 -10.90 26.94
CA ASP A 124 -4.67 -10.44 25.56
C ASP A 124 -3.90 -11.31 24.58
N ALA A 125 -3.01 -12.17 25.07
CA ALA A 125 -2.17 -13.03 24.25
C ALA A 125 -2.95 -13.88 23.22
N PRO A 126 -4.09 -14.53 23.55
CA PRO A 126 -4.85 -15.30 22.56
C PRO A 126 -5.43 -14.42 21.45
N ALA A 127 -5.88 -13.22 21.79
CA ALA A 127 -6.52 -12.31 20.85
C ALA A 127 -5.47 -11.55 20.01
N LEU A 128 -4.31 -11.23 20.58
CA LEU A 128 -3.13 -10.72 19.87
C LEU A 128 -2.65 -11.72 18.81
N SER A 129 -2.49 -12.98 19.18
CA SER A 129 -2.07 -14.04 18.24
C SER A 129 -3.12 -14.35 17.17
N ARG A 130 -4.40 -14.06 17.44
CA ARG A 130 -5.47 -14.26 16.46
C ARG A 130 -5.58 -13.11 15.46
N ALA A 131 -5.23 -11.88 15.87
CA ALA A 131 -5.28 -10.69 15.04
C ALA A 131 -4.38 -10.83 13.79
N ASN A 132 -4.62 -10.01 12.76
CA ASN A 132 -3.72 -9.99 11.61
C ASN A 132 -2.38 -9.32 11.95
N VAL A 133 -2.44 -8.39 12.91
CA VAL A 133 -1.27 -7.77 13.52
C VAL A 133 -1.54 -7.61 15.01
N GLY A 134 -0.89 -8.40 15.85
CA GLY A 134 -0.85 -8.21 17.30
C GLY A 134 0.16 -7.13 17.67
N VAL A 135 -0.24 -6.14 18.47
CA VAL A 135 0.62 -5.05 18.94
C VAL A 135 0.70 -5.06 20.46
N ALA A 136 1.87 -5.39 21.00
CA ALA A 136 2.16 -5.29 22.43
C ALA A 136 2.64 -3.88 22.78
N VAL A 137 2.09 -3.28 23.83
CA VAL A 137 2.54 -1.97 24.33
C VAL A 137 3.90 -2.08 25.05
N ALA A 138 4.57 -0.93 25.27
CA ALA A 138 5.90 -0.91 25.88
C ALA A 138 5.96 -1.59 27.24
N ASP A 139 4.94 -1.38 28.07
CA ASP A 139 4.84 -1.96 29.42
C ASP A 139 4.09 -3.30 29.43
N ALA A 140 3.95 -3.97 28.28
CA ALA A 140 3.26 -5.24 28.18
C ALA A 140 4.03 -6.38 28.87
N SER A 141 3.27 -7.34 29.41
CA SER A 141 3.80 -8.59 29.95
C SER A 141 4.59 -9.37 28.90
N ASP A 142 5.58 -10.16 29.33
CA ASP A 142 6.39 -10.96 28.41
C ASP A 142 5.57 -11.98 27.62
N ALA A 143 4.45 -12.45 28.18
CA ALA A 143 3.51 -13.30 27.45
C ALA A 143 2.82 -12.55 26.30
N ALA A 144 2.37 -11.30 26.53
CA ALA A 144 1.77 -10.48 25.50
C ALA A 144 2.79 -10.09 24.41
N ARG A 145 4.04 -9.78 24.80
CA ARG A 145 5.15 -9.51 23.85
C ARG A 145 5.46 -10.73 22.99
N SER A 146 5.46 -11.92 23.58
CA SER A 146 5.71 -13.18 22.85
C SER A 146 4.58 -13.56 21.90
N ALA A 147 3.35 -13.10 22.17
CA ALA A 147 2.19 -13.37 21.34
C ALA A 147 1.93 -12.30 20.25
N ALA A 148 2.60 -11.15 20.32
CA ALA A 148 2.43 -10.04 19.38
C ALA A 148 3.41 -10.10 18.20
N ASP A 149 2.98 -9.59 17.04
CA ASP A 149 3.84 -9.43 15.86
C ASP A 149 4.74 -8.20 15.94
N ILE A 150 4.26 -7.16 16.64
CA ILE A 150 4.96 -5.89 16.85
C ILE A 150 4.97 -5.57 18.34
N VAL A 151 6.15 -5.24 18.86
CA VAL A 151 6.32 -4.74 20.23
C VAL A 151 6.71 -3.26 20.15
N LEU A 152 5.89 -2.40 20.75
CA LEU A 152 6.20 -0.97 20.85
C LEU A 152 7.24 -0.75 21.93
N THR A 153 8.29 0.00 21.64
CA THR A 153 9.30 0.40 22.63
C THR A 153 8.94 1.70 23.35
N GLU A 154 7.96 2.43 22.82
CA GLU A 154 7.44 3.67 23.37
C GLU A 154 5.93 3.52 23.64
N PRO A 155 5.42 4.09 24.75
CA PRO A 155 4.00 4.03 25.05
C PRO A 155 3.21 5.01 24.18
N GLY A 156 1.96 4.68 23.89
CA GLY A 156 1.00 5.60 23.26
C GLY A 156 0.47 5.11 21.92
N LEU A 157 -0.78 5.51 21.61
CA LEU A 157 -1.44 5.16 20.35
C LEU A 157 -0.76 5.85 19.16
N SER A 158 -0.11 6.99 19.38
CA SER A 158 0.59 7.80 18.36
C SER A 158 1.61 6.97 17.57
N VAL A 159 2.37 6.11 18.27
CA VAL A 159 3.40 5.25 17.69
C VAL A 159 2.81 4.27 16.67
N ILE A 160 1.60 3.78 16.93
CA ILE A 160 0.89 2.87 16.01
C ILE A 160 0.54 3.58 14.70
N ILE A 161 0.13 4.85 14.77
CA ILE A 161 -0.18 5.65 13.58
C ILE A 161 1.08 5.93 12.77
N GLU A 162 2.21 6.22 13.43
CA GLU A 162 3.49 6.38 12.75
C GLU A 162 3.94 5.08 12.08
N ALA A 163 3.78 3.94 12.76
CA ALA A 163 4.04 2.62 12.20
C ALA A 163 3.16 2.33 10.97
N ILE A 164 1.87 2.67 11.01
CA ILE A 164 0.96 2.54 9.87
C ILE A 164 1.44 3.41 8.70
N LEU A 165 1.82 4.66 8.94
CA LEU A 165 2.31 5.56 7.90
C LEU A 165 3.62 5.06 7.29
N GLY A 166 4.57 4.61 8.11
CA GLY A 166 5.83 4.01 7.65
C GLY A 166 5.59 2.75 6.82
N SER A 167 4.71 1.86 7.29
CA SER A 167 4.30 0.65 6.57
C SER A 167 3.69 0.99 5.21
N ARG A 168 2.79 1.98 5.14
CA ARG A 168 2.20 2.44 3.87
C ARG A 168 3.23 3.03 2.92
N GLN A 169 4.26 3.73 3.40
CA GLN A 169 5.36 4.21 2.55
C GLN A 169 6.17 3.04 1.96
N ILE A 170 6.50 2.05 2.77
CA ILE A 170 7.21 0.84 2.32
C ILE A 170 6.37 0.08 1.30
N PHE A 171 5.08 -0.08 1.55
CA PHE A 171 4.15 -0.73 0.63
C PHE A 171 4.10 -0.03 -0.73
N GLN A 172 4.04 1.30 -0.75
CA GLN A 172 4.07 2.07 -2.01
C GLN A 172 5.40 1.90 -2.76
N ARG A 173 6.53 1.84 -2.06
CA ARG A 173 7.83 1.52 -2.69
C ARG A 173 7.84 0.14 -3.33
N MET A 174 7.31 -0.88 -2.62
CA MET A 174 7.22 -2.25 -3.14
C MET A 174 6.32 -2.33 -4.37
N ARG A 175 5.18 -1.64 -4.36
CA ARG A 175 4.27 -1.55 -5.51
C ARG A 175 4.95 -0.91 -6.72
N ASN A 176 5.61 0.23 -6.52
CA ASN A 176 6.31 0.94 -7.61
C ASN A 176 7.46 0.09 -8.18
N TYR A 177 8.18 -0.63 -7.31
CA TYR A 177 9.18 -1.61 -7.71
C TYR A 177 8.59 -2.76 -8.54
N ALA A 178 7.46 -3.34 -8.11
CA ALA A 178 6.81 -4.43 -8.85
C ALA A 178 6.37 -3.98 -10.25
N ILE A 179 5.74 -2.80 -10.36
CA ILE A 179 5.36 -2.22 -11.67
C ILE A 179 6.61 -2.07 -12.55
N TYR A 180 7.68 -1.49 -12.01
CA TYR A 180 8.93 -1.26 -12.72
C TYR A 180 9.57 -2.55 -13.26
N THR A 181 9.80 -3.54 -12.39
CA THR A 181 10.46 -4.79 -12.75
C THR A 181 9.63 -5.57 -13.77
N CYS A 182 8.30 -5.65 -13.58
CA CYS A 182 7.42 -6.30 -14.54
C CYS A 182 7.42 -5.57 -15.91
N SER A 183 7.41 -4.23 -15.93
CA SER A 183 7.49 -3.45 -17.18
C SER A 183 8.76 -3.73 -17.96
N ILE A 184 9.92 -3.78 -17.29
CA ILE A 184 11.20 -4.03 -17.95
C ILE A 184 11.25 -5.45 -18.52
N THR A 185 10.77 -6.45 -17.77
CA THR A 185 10.70 -7.83 -18.26
C THR A 185 9.87 -7.92 -19.53
N ILE A 186 8.67 -7.33 -19.54
CA ILE A 186 7.79 -7.31 -20.71
C ILE A 186 8.48 -6.59 -21.88
N ARG A 187 9.11 -5.44 -21.62
CA ARG A 187 9.83 -4.68 -22.63
C ARG A 187 10.94 -5.50 -23.28
N VAL A 188 11.80 -6.14 -22.48
CA VAL A 188 12.94 -6.93 -22.97
C VAL A 188 12.43 -8.11 -23.80
N ILE A 189 11.48 -8.88 -23.27
CA ILE A 189 10.94 -10.05 -23.96
C ILE A 189 10.25 -9.65 -25.27
N VAL A 190 9.29 -8.74 -25.22
CA VAL A 190 8.52 -8.33 -26.42
C VAL A 190 9.40 -7.58 -27.40
N GLY A 191 10.21 -6.63 -26.92
CA GLY A 191 11.08 -5.80 -27.75
C GLY A 191 12.10 -6.63 -28.52
N PHE A 192 12.90 -7.45 -27.84
CA PHE A 192 13.90 -8.27 -28.52
C PHE A 192 13.27 -9.39 -29.36
N SER A 193 12.15 -9.98 -28.94
CA SER A 193 11.43 -10.97 -29.77
C SER A 193 10.99 -10.37 -31.12
N VAL A 194 10.44 -9.15 -31.11
CA VAL A 194 10.04 -8.48 -32.36
C VAL A 194 11.27 -8.17 -33.23
N LEU A 195 12.39 -7.74 -32.64
CA LEU A 195 13.63 -7.51 -33.39
C LEU A 195 14.17 -8.79 -34.06
N ILE A 196 14.14 -9.91 -33.34
CA ILE A 196 14.58 -11.21 -33.87
C ILE A 196 13.64 -11.68 -35.00
N PHE A 197 12.32 -11.73 -34.77
CA PHE A 197 11.40 -12.32 -35.75
C PHE A 197 11.13 -11.42 -36.95
N ALA A 198 10.95 -10.10 -36.75
CA ALA A 198 10.57 -9.20 -37.83
C ALA A 198 11.79 -8.68 -38.61
N PHE A 199 12.94 -8.53 -37.96
CA PHE A 199 14.12 -7.93 -38.57
C PHE A 199 15.29 -8.91 -38.74
N LYS A 200 15.30 -10.07 -38.06
CA LYS A 200 16.47 -11.00 -38.00
C LYS A 200 17.71 -10.35 -37.38
N PHE A 201 17.48 -9.56 -36.34
CA PHE A 201 18.53 -8.88 -35.59
C PHE A 201 18.85 -9.66 -34.31
N ASP A 202 20.10 -10.09 -34.18
CA ASP A 202 20.56 -10.93 -33.08
C ASP A 202 21.37 -10.09 -32.09
N PHE A 203 20.71 -9.64 -31.01
CA PHE A 203 21.34 -8.80 -30.00
C PHE A 203 22.29 -9.59 -29.08
N PRO A 204 23.54 -9.14 -28.84
CA PRO A 204 24.51 -9.85 -28.02
C PRO A 204 24.03 -10.09 -26.58
N SER A 205 24.03 -11.34 -26.13
CA SER A 205 23.56 -11.71 -24.78
C SER A 205 24.39 -11.06 -23.66
N PHE A 206 25.68 -10.80 -23.89
CA PHE A 206 26.53 -10.10 -22.93
C PHE A 206 26.04 -8.66 -22.67
N MET A 207 25.49 -7.98 -23.67
CA MET A 207 24.93 -6.64 -23.45
C MET A 207 23.65 -6.68 -22.63
N VAL A 208 22.83 -7.72 -22.78
CA VAL A 208 21.68 -7.94 -21.89
C VAL A 208 22.14 -8.14 -20.45
N LEU A 209 23.26 -8.85 -20.23
CA LEU A 209 23.86 -8.99 -18.91
C LEU A 209 24.31 -7.63 -18.35
N ILE A 210 25.00 -6.80 -19.15
CA ILE A 210 25.39 -5.46 -18.71
C ILE A 210 24.16 -4.60 -18.38
N LEU A 211 23.09 -4.67 -19.18
CA LEU A 211 21.82 -3.99 -18.88
C LEU A 211 21.25 -4.44 -17.53
N ALA A 212 21.25 -5.74 -17.24
CA ALA A 212 20.77 -6.29 -15.98
C ALA A 212 21.60 -5.79 -14.79
N ILE A 213 22.93 -5.86 -14.88
CA ILE A 213 23.84 -5.41 -13.80
C ILE A 213 23.66 -3.92 -13.49
N LEU A 214 23.59 -3.08 -14.53
CA LEU A 214 23.38 -1.64 -14.34
C LEU A 214 21.99 -1.35 -13.76
N ASN A 215 20.97 -2.11 -14.15
CA ASN A 215 19.63 -1.97 -13.62
C ASN A 215 19.57 -2.33 -12.13
N ASP A 216 20.12 -3.48 -11.73
CA ASP A 216 20.12 -3.94 -10.33
C ASP A 216 20.75 -2.93 -9.37
N GLY A 217 21.86 -2.31 -9.79
CA GLY A 217 22.50 -1.23 -9.01
C GLY A 217 21.58 -0.03 -8.78
N THR A 218 20.80 0.36 -9.80
CA THR A 218 19.82 1.45 -9.65
C THR A 218 18.57 1.03 -8.87
N ILE A 219 18.12 -0.22 -9.02
CA ILE A 219 16.94 -0.77 -8.33
C ILE A 219 17.10 -0.70 -6.81
N MET A 220 18.28 -0.99 -6.28
CA MET A 220 18.53 -0.94 -4.84
C MET A 220 18.19 0.42 -4.21
N THR A 221 18.25 1.50 -5.00
CA THR A 221 17.93 2.86 -4.52
C THR A 221 16.43 3.12 -4.35
N ILE A 222 15.55 2.33 -4.99
CA ILE A 222 14.09 2.44 -4.87
C ILE A 222 13.65 2.20 -3.41
N SER A 223 14.37 1.32 -2.69
CA SER A 223 14.11 1.04 -1.27
C SER A 223 14.23 2.27 -0.36
N LYS A 224 15.09 3.23 -0.72
CA LYS A 224 15.35 4.47 0.02
C LYS A 224 14.64 5.68 -0.57
N ASP A 225 13.74 5.47 -1.52
CA ASP A 225 13.11 6.58 -2.22
C ASP A 225 12.07 7.32 -1.36
N ARG A 226 11.83 8.58 -1.69
CA ARG A 226 10.84 9.42 -1.02
C ARG A 226 9.50 9.24 -1.72
N VAL A 227 8.62 8.45 -1.10
CA VAL A 227 7.27 8.14 -1.61
C VAL A 227 6.23 8.60 -0.59
N LYS A 228 5.10 9.12 -1.07
CA LYS A 228 3.99 9.53 -0.21
C LYS A 228 3.19 8.31 0.25
N PRO A 229 2.80 8.21 1.53
CA PRO A 229 1.92 7.15 1.99
C PRO A 229 0.53 7.30 1.36
N SER A 230 -0.14 6.16 1.14
CA SER A 230 -1.56 6.18 0.76
C SER A 230 -2.43 6.73 1.90
N PRO A 231 -3.39 7.63 1.62
CA PRO A 231 -4.31 8.14 2.64
C PRO A 231 -5.26 7.05 3.15
N TYR A 232 -5.62 6.08 2.31
CA TYR A 232 -6.49 4.95 2.67
C TYR A 232 -5.70 3.64 2.74
N PRO A 233 -6.20 2.64 3.50
CA PRO A 233 -5.67 1.28 3.46
C PRO A 233 -5.63 0.77 2.01
N ASN A 234 -4.50 0.18 1.61
CA ASN A 234 -4.31 -0.37 0.28
C ASN A 234 -4.01 -1.87 0.39
N SER A 235 -4.47 -2.64 -0.58
CA SER A 235 -4.21 -4.07 -0.70
C SER A 235 -3.44 -4.35 -2.00
N TRP A 236 -2.83 -5.53 -2.09
CA TRP A 236 -2.13 -5.95 -3.31
C TRP A 236 -3.13 -6.24 -4.42
N ASN A 237 -3.35 -5.26 -5.32
CA ASN A 237 -4.07 -5.47 -6.56
C ASN A 237 -3.10 -5.85 -7.69
N LEU A 238 -2.85 -7.15 -7.85
CA LEU A 238 -1.94 -7.66 -8.86
C LEU A 238 -2.40 -7.32 -10.29
N THR A 239 -3.71 -7.33 -10.54
CA THR A 239 -4.29 -6.99 -11.85
C THR A 239 -3.98 -5.55 -12.23
N GLU A 240 -4.06 -4.63 -11.27
CA GLU A 240 -3.67 -3.24 -11.48
C GLU A 240 -2.18 -3.14 -11.81
N ILE A 241 -1.32 -3.73 -10.97
CA ILE A 241 0.15 -3.71 -11.15
C ILE A 241 0.55 -4.27 -12.52
N PHE A 242 -0.01 -5.41 -12.92
CA PHE A 242 0.28 -6.02 -14.22
C PHE A 242 -0.26 -5.20 -15.39
N THR A 243 -1.42 -4.56 -15.25
CA THR A 243 -1.95 -3.65 -16.28
C THR A 243 -1.00 -2.48 -16.51
N TYR A 244 -0.52 -1.82 -15.46
CA TYR A 244 0.54 -0.79 -15.58
C TYR A 244 1.79 -1.36 -16.23
N ALA A 245 2.22 -2.56 -15.79
CA ALA A 245 3.42 -3.18 -16.29
C ALA A 245 3.38 -3.43 -17.81
N ILE A 246 2.27 -4.00 -18.28
CA ILE A 246 2.02 -4.34 -19.69
C ILE A 246 1.99 -3.08 -20.55
N VAL A 247 1.25 -2.04 -20.15
CA VAL A 247 1.13 -0.81 -20.93
C VAL A 247 2.50 -0.13 -21.09
N TYR A 248 3.26 0.05 -20.01
CA TYR A 248 4.60 0.63 -20.10
C TYR A 248 5.56 -0.28 -20.87
N GLY A 249 5.52 -1.59 -20.64
CA GLY A 249 6.40 -2.56 -21.31
C GLY A 249 6.19 -2.57 -22.82
N ILE A 250 4.94 -2.66 -23.28
CA ILE A 250 4.58 -2.64 -24.71
C ILE A 250 4.96 -1.29 -25.34
N TYR A 251 4.66 -0.17 -24.67
CA TYR A 251 5.00 1.15 -25.19
C TYR A 251 6.53 1.33 -25.36
N LEU A 252 7.32 0.92 -24.37
CA LEU A 252 8.78 0.99 -24.46
C LEU A 252 9.36 0.00 -25.48
N ALA A 253 8.75 -1.18 -25.65
CA ALA A 253 9.10 -2.12 -26.70
C ALA A 253 8.82 -1.49 -28.09
N ALA A 254 7.65 -0.87 -28.27
CA ALA A 254 7.29 -0.15 -29.49
C ALA A 254 8.25 0.99 -29.79
N SER A 255 8.68 1.77 -28.79
CA SER A 255 9.72 2.79 -28.94
C SER A 255 11.05 2.21 -29.45
N THR A 256 11.45 1.04 -28.92
CA THR A 256 12.70 0.35 -29.31
C THR A 256 12.61 -0.16 -30.75
N VAL A 257 11.48 -0.76 -31.12
CA VAL A 257 11.22 -1.25 -32.49
C VAL A 257 11.11 -0.09 -33.48
N ALA A 258 10.44 0.99 -33.12
CA ALA A 258 10.32 2.19 -33.95
C ALA A 258 11.70 2.84 -34.17
N PHE A 259 12.51 2.94 -33.12
CA PHE A 259 13.88 3.44 -33.22
C PHE A 259 14.70 2.59 -34.20
N PHE A 260 14.66 1.26 -34.05
CA PHE A 260 15.34 0.33 -34.93
C PHE A 260 14.86 0.46 -36.39
N ALA A 261 13.55 0.50 -36.61
CA ALA A 261 12.97 0.61 -37.95
C ALA A 261 13.35 1.93 -38.64
N VAL A 262 13.35 3.05 -37.92
CA VAL A 262 13.77 4.35 -38.47
C VAL A 262 15.29 4.36 -38.73
N ALA A 263 16.09 3.76 -37.86
CA ALA A 263 17.55 3.68 -38.02
C ALA A 263 17.98 2.83 -39.23
N VAL A 264 17.24 1.75 -39.51
CA VAL A 264 17.59 0.78 -40.54
C VAL A 264 16.91 1.08 -41.89
N LYS A 265 15.60 1.38 -41.89
CA LYS A 265 14.82 1.52 -43.14
C LYS A 265 14.81 2.94 -43.72
N THR A 266 15.13 3.95 -42.91
CA THR A 266 14.98 5.36 -43.31
C THR A 266 16.30 6.11 -43.18
N ASP A 267 16.56 7.06 -44.08
CA ASP A 267 17.71 7.97 -43.98
C ASP A 267 17.46 9.15 -43.01
N PHE A 268 16.46 9.03 -42.12
CA PHE A 268 16.02 10.12 -41.24
C PHE A 268 17.15 10.63 -40.34
N PHE A 269 17.94 9.72 -39.77
CA PHE A 269 19.03 10.08 -38.86
C PHE A 269 20.26 10.70 -39.56
N GLN A 270 20.37 10.60 -40.89
CA GLN A 270 21.45 11.24 -41.64
C GLN A 270 21.35 12.76 -41.65
N LYS A 271 20.13 13.30 -41.53
CA LYS A 271 19.90 14.75 -41.38
C LYS A 271 20.59 15.33 -40.14
N PHE A 272 20.93 14.49 -39.16
CA PHE A 272 21.64 14.87 -37.94
C PHE A 272 23.16 14.64 -38.02
N GLY A 273 23.71 14.40 -39.22
CA GLY A 273 25.16 14.29 -39.46
C GLY A 273 25.78 12.99 -38.97
N VAL A 274 25.00 11.91 -39.01
CA VAL A 274 25.30 10.59 -38.49
C VAL A 274 25.55 9.59 -39.64
N THR A 275 26.48 8.65 -39.45
CA THR A 275 26.84 7.65 -40.47
C THR A 275 25.68 6.67 -40.73
N LYS A 276 25.38 6.40 -42.01
CA LYS A 276 24.37 5.41 -42.41
C LYS A 276 24.78 4.02 -41.91
N ILE A 277 23.91 3.39 -41.13
CA ILE A 277 24.03 1.98 -40.75
C ILE A 277 23.52 1.18 -41.95
N VAL A 278 24.41 0.42 -42.61
CA VAL A 278 24.06 -0.34 -43.80
C VAL A 278 23.53 -1.71 -43.35
N TYR A 279 22.21 -1.83 -43.32
CA TYR A 279 21.52 -3.09 -43.05
C TYR A 279 21.20 -3.81 -44.36
N GLY A 280 21.68 -5.04 -44.52
CA GLY A 280 21.26 -5.98 -45.56
C GLY A 280 22.08 -6.02 -46.85
N ASN A 281 23.16 -5.24 -47.02
CA ASN A 281 24.01 -5.35 -48.21
C ASN A 281 25.47 -5.65 -47.85
N SER A 282 25.99 -6.71 -48.49
CA SER A 282 27.35 -7.26 -48.39
C SER A 282 28.44 -6.19 -48.56
N SER A 283 28.80 -5.53 -47.47
CA SER A 283 30.06 -4.80 -47.34
C SER A 283 30.94 -5.63 -46.42
N SER A 284 32.05 -6.11 -46.97
CA SER A 284 32.93 -7.16 -46.46
C SER A 284 33.39 -6.90 -45.02
N SER A 285 32.83 -7.66 -44.07
CA SER A 285 33.47 -8.17 -42.83
C SER A 285 32.47 -8.77 -41.84
N TYR A 286 31.17 -8.53 -41.98
CA TYR A 286 30.12 -9.06 -41.08
C TYR A 286 28.85 -9.45 -41.86
N PRO A 287 28.02 -10.40 -41.37
CA PRO A 287 26.72 -10.67 -41.97
C PRO A 287 25.91 -9.37 -42.01
N GLY A 288 25.38 -8.99 -43.17
CA GLY A 288 24.76 -7.67 -43.38
C GLY A 288 23.58 -7.31 -42.45
N TRP A 289 23.12 -8.23 -41.63
CA TRP A 289 21.97 -8.10 -40.73
C TRP A 289 22.37 -7.76 -39.28
N ASN A 290 23.67 -7.71 -38.95
CA ASN A 290 24.14 -7.51 -37.57
C ASN A 290 25.33 -6.54 -37.51
N ASP A 291 25.06 -5.24 -37.63
CA ASP A 291 26.10 -4.20 -37.51
C ASP A 291 26.52 -3.99 -36.04
N PRO A 292 27.82 -4.14 -35.70
CA PRO A 292 28.35 -3.89 -34.37
C PRO A 292 28.07 -2.50 -33.79
N VAL A 293 27.91 -1.48 -34.64
CA VAL A 293 27.55 -0.13 -34.22
C VAL A 293 26.08 -0.07 -33.81
N LEU A 294 25.20 -0.79 -34.51
CA LEU A 294 23.77 -0.85 -34.21
C LEU A 294 23.51 -1.53 -32.86
N HIS A 295 24.30 -2.55 -32.50
CA HIS A 295 24.27 -3.15 -31.15
C HIS A 295 24.48 -2.11 -30.06
N SER A 296 25.51 -1.26 -30.18
CA SER A 296 25.83 -0.21 -29.19
C SER A 296 24.73 0.84 -29.09
N VAL A 297 24.14 1.23 -30.21
CA VAL A 297 23.06 2.23 -30.26
C VAL A 297 21.80 1.67 -29.60
N ILE A 298 21.40 0.44 -29.92
CA ILE A 298 20.23 -0.22 -29.31
C ILE A 298 20.47 -0.48 -27.82
N TYR A 299 21.67 -0.91 -27.43
CA TYR A 299 22.04 -1.05 -26.02
C TYR A 299 21.85 0.26 -25.25
N LEU A 300 22.38 1.37 -25.77
CA LEU A 300 22.25 2.69 -25.13
C LEU A 300 20.78 3.12 -25.05
N GLN A 301 20.03 2.92 -26.13
CA GLN A 301 18.61 3.27 -26.19
C GLN A 301 17.82 2.49 -25.15
N VAL A 302 18.09 1.19 -25.01
CA VAL A 302 17.41 0.34 -24.03
C VAL A 302 17.78 0.73 -22.61
N SER A 303 19.07 0.89 -22.32
CA SER A 303 19.58 1.23 -20.99
C SER A 303 19.01 2.54 -20.43
N THR A 304 19.06 3.60 -21.24
CA THR A 304 18.69 4.95 -20.82
C THR A 304 17.20 5.08 -20.50
N ILE A 305 16.32 4.63 -21.39
CA ILE A 305 14.87 4.73 -21.15
C ILE A 305 14.36 3.70 -20.12
N SER A 306 15.03 2.54 -19.97
CA SER A 306 14.69 1.57 -18.91
C SER A 306 14.90 2.15 -17.52
N GLN A 307 16.00 2.87 -17.28
CA GLN A 307 16.23 3.48 -15.97
C GLN A 307 15.40 4.75 -15.79
N ALA A 308 15.11 5.48 -16.88
CA ALA A 308 14.23 6.64 -16.81
C ALA A 308 12.81 6.27 -16.33
N LEU A 309 12.32 5.07 -16.67
CA LEU A 309 11.02 4.57 -16.23
C LEU A 309 10.84 4.60 -14.69
N ILE A 310 11.92 4.47 -13.90
CA ILE A 310 11.84 4.56 -12.43
C ILE A 310 11.20 5.89 -11.99
N PHE A 311 11.49 6.99 -12.69
CA PHE A 311 10.94 8.31 -12.34
C PHE A 311 9.43 8.43 -12.62
N VAL A 312 8.92 7.67 -13.59
CA VAL A 312 7.48 7.61 -13.89
C VAL A 312 6.76 6.71 -12.91
N THR A 313 7.31 5.52 -12.63
CA THR A 313 6.65 4.53 -11.75
C THR A 313 6.61 4.96 -10.30
N ARG A 314 7.59 5.75 -9.83
CA ARG A 314 7.61 6.26 -8.45
C ARG A 314 6.58 7.36 -8.18
N SER A 315 6.24 8.14 -9.20
CA SER A 315 5.53 9.41 -9.02
C SER A 315 4.03 9.24 -9.09
N HIS A 316 3.31 9.90 -8.18
CA HIS A 316 1.85 9.95 -8.23
C HIS A 316 1.32 11.03 -9.16
N GLY A 317 1.90 12.22 -9.13
CA GLY A 317 1.68 13.24 -10.14
C GLY A 317 2.56 13.05 -11.39
N PHE A 318 2.75 14.11 -12.16
CA PHE A 318 3.79 14.15 -13.19
C PHE A 318 5.17 13.90 -12.56
N PHE A 319 6.07 13.27 -13.33
CA PHE A 319 7.40 12.86 -12.85
C PHE A 319 8.20 14.03 -12.24
N PHE A 320 7.98 15.26 -12.71
CA PHE A 320 8.68 16.46 -12.26
C PHE A 320 8.11 17.09 -10.98
N MET A 321 6.86 16.81 -10.63
CA MET A 321 6.22 17.40 -9.44
C MET A 321 6.71 16.75 -8.14
N GLU A 322 7.15 15.50 -8.21
CA GLU A 322 7.59 14.73 -7.05
C GLU A 322 9.10 14.58 -7.03
N ARG A 323 9.76 15.26 -6.10
CA ARG A 323 11.22 15.25 -6.00
C ARG A 323 11.75 13.84 -5.68
N PRO A 324 12.65 13.27 -6.52
CA PRO A 324 13.32 12.01 -6.22
C PRO A 324 14.26 12.11 -5.04
N SER A 325 14.54 10.97 -4.40
CA SER A 325 15.65 10.88 -3.47
C SER A 325 16.96 11.19 -4.19
N ILE A 326 17.88 11.87 -3.48
CA ILE A 326 19.19 12.23 -4.04
C ILE A 326 19.96 10.95 -4.43
N ILE A 327 19.80 9.88 -3.65
CA ILE A 327 20.44 8.58 -3.90
C ILE A 327 19.98 8.00 -5.25
N LEU A 328 18.68 8.05 -5.54
CA LEU A 328 18.13 7.58 -6.82
C LEU A 328 18.67 8.40 -8.00
N VAL A 329 18.72 9.73 -7.88
CA VAL A 329 19.25 10.59 -8.96
C VAL A 329 20.73 10.32 -9.20
N VAL A 330 21.53 10.22 -8.14
CA VAL A 330 22.96 9.94 -8.26
C VAL A 330 23.19 8.57 -8.90
N ALA A 331 22.46 7.53 -8.47
CA ALA A 331 22.59 6.21 -9.07
C ALA A 331 22.18 6.19 -10.55
N PHE A 332 21.09 6.87 -10.90
CA PHE A 332 20.70 7.07 -12.29
C PHE A 332 21.82 7.76 -13.07
N MET A 333 22.32 8.90 -12.62
CA MET A 333 23.38 9.65 -13.32
C MET A 333 24.65 8.82 -13.52
N VAL A 334 25.08 8.07 -12.50
CA VAL A 334 26.26 7.19 -12.59
C VAL A 334 26.01 6.06 -13.58
N ALA A 335 24.88 5.38 -13.49
CA ALA A 335 24.56 4.27 -14.38
C ALA A 335 24.40 4.72 -15.84
N GLN A 336 23.82 5.91 -16.06
CA GLN A 336 23.68 6.51 -17.38
C GLN A 336 25.02 6.96 -17.99
N LEU A 337 25.90 7.51 -17.16
CA LEU A 337 27.25 7.88 -17.56
C LEU A 337 28.04 6.63 -17.96
N VAL A 338 27.98 5.56 -17.16
CA VAL A 338 28.62 4.27 -17.47
C VAL A 338 28.04 3.66 -18.76
N ALA A 339 26.71 3.62 -18.91
CA ALA A 339 26.07 3.11 -20.11
C ALA A 339 26.47 3.90 -21.37
N THR A 340 26.52 5.23 -21.27
CA THR A 340 26.93 6.10 -22.39
C THR A 340 28.39 5.87 -22.76
N PHE A 341 29.29 5.73 -21.78
CA PHE A 341 30.70 5.45 -22.07
C PHE A 341 30.92 4.06 -22.69
N ILE A 342 30.20 3.04 -22.21
CA ILE A 342 30.23 1.71 -22.83
C ILE A 342 29.77 1.81 -24.29
N ALA A 343 28.65 2.49 -24.57
CA ALA A 343 28.13 2.61 -25.94
C ALA A 343 29.05 3.40 -26.88
N VAL A 344 29.75 4.43 -26.38
CA VAL A 344 30.58 5.32 -27.21
C VAL A 344 31.98 4.74 -27.46
N TRP A 345 32.59 4.07 -26.48
CA TRP A 345 34.00 3.66 -26.55
C TRP A 345 34.24 2.15 -26.58
N ALA A 346 33.27 1.30 -26.23
CA ALA A 346 33.52 -0.14 -26.19
C ALA A 346 33.73 -0.69 -27.61
N ASN A 347 34.90 -1.28 -27.83
CA ASN A 347 35.23 -2.07 -29.02
C ASN A 347 35.64 -3.46 -28.54
N TRP A 348 34.65 -4.35 -28.39
CA TRP A 348 34.87 -5.70 -27.88
C TRP A 348 34.63 -6.70 -28.99
N SER A 349 35.70 -7.38 -29.40
CA SER A 349 35.67 -8.39 -30.47
C SER A 349 34.87 -9.63 -30.09
N PHE A 350 34.70 -9.94 -28.80
CA PHE A 350 33.92 -11.11 -28.36
C PHE A 350 32.40 -10.86 -28.34
N THR A 351 31.95 -9.60 -28.36
CA THR A 351 30.52 -9.24 -28.33
C THR A 351 30.03 -8.58 -29.61
N ASP A 352 30.86 -8.57 -30.67
CA ASP A 352 30.60 -7.88 -31.93
C ASP A 352 30.03 -6.47 -31.70
N ILE A 353 30.71 -5.68 -30.85
CA ILE A 353 30.29 -4.33 -30.52
C ILE A 353 31.39 -3.33 -30.85
N LYS A 354 30.96 -2.27 -31.51
CA LYS A 354 31.81 -1.14 -31.89
C LYS A 354 31.20 0.15 -31.36
N GLY A 355 32.04 1.04 -30.84
CA GLY A 355 31.62 2.32 -30.30
C GLY A 355 30.84 3.14 -31.33
N CYS A 356 29.64 3.62 -30.96
CA CYS A 356 28.77 4.36 -31.87
C CYS A 356 29.15 5.85 -32.02
N GLY A 357 30.02 6.36 -31.15
CA GLY A 357 30.43 7.76 -31.15
C GLY A 357 29.38 8.72 -30.53
N TRP A 358 29.84 9.92 -30.16
CA TRP A 358 29.03 10.90 -29.43
C TRP A 358 27.80 11.41 -30.19
N LYS A 359 27.85 11.45 -31.54
CA LYS A 359 26.72 11.90 -32.35
C LYS A 359 25.54 10.94 -32.26
N TRP A 360 25.80 9.63 -32.39
CA TRP A 360 24.76 8.61 -32.20
C TRP A 360 24.24 8.61 -30.77
N ALA A 361 25.12 8.75 -29.77
CA ALA A 361 24.70 8.86 -28.38
C ALA A 361 23.73 10.04 -28.15
N GLY A 362 24.04 11.23 -28.67
CA GLY A 362 23.16 12.39 -28.56
C GLY A 362 21.78 12.18 -29.21
N VAL A 363 21.74 11.55 -30.39
CA VAL A 363 20.48 11.20 -31.06
C VAL A 363 19.64 10.24 -30.22
N VAL A 364 20.26 9.21 -29.64
CA VAL A 364 19.59 8.24 -28.76
C VAL A 364 19.01 8.93 -27.52
N TRP A 365 19.78 9.82 -26.90
CA TRP A 365 19.31 10.61 -25.75
C TRP A 365 18.09 11.45 -26.10
N ILE A 366 18.12 12.17 -27.23
CA ILE A 366 16.99 12.98 -27.70
C ILE A 366 15.77 12.10 -27.96
N TRP A 367 15.95 10.99 -28.68
CA TRP A 367 14.88 10.04 -28.95
C TRP A 367 14.21 9.57 -27.66
N ASN A 368 15.00 9.19 -26.68
CA ASN A 368 14.47 8.70 -25.40
C ASN A 368 13.79 9.78 -24.58
N ILE A 369 14.30 11.01 -24.58
CA ILE A 369 13.60 12.14 -23.94
C ILE A 369 12.23 12.35 -24.58
N VAL A 370 12.13 12.32 -25.92
CA VAL A 370 10.85 12.49 -26.63
C VAL A 370 9.86 11.37 -26.28
N TRP A 371 10.31 10.12 -26.26
CA TRP A 371 9.47 8.96 -25.90
C TRP A 371 9.22 8.83 -24.39
N PHE A 372 9.94 9.58 -23.55
CA PHE A 372 9.73 9.57 -22.11
C PHE A 372 8.49 10.37 -21.69
N PHE A 373 8.24 11.54 -22.29
CA PHE A 373 7.13 12.41 -21.89
C PHE A 373 5.73 11.75 -21.98
N PRO A 374 5.40 10.97 -23.02
CA PRO A 374 4.07 10.35 -23.11
C PRO A 374 3.81 9.27 -22.04
N LEU A 375 4.85 8.73 -21.37
CA LEU A 375 4.68 7.75 -20.29
C LEU A 375 3.82 8.28 -19.14
N ASP A 376 3.97 9.56 -18.81
CA ASP A 376 3.12 10.21 -17.80
C ASP A 376 1.67 10.31 -18.27
N GLY A 377 1.42 10.50 -19.57
CA GLY A 377 0.08 10.46 -20.14
C GLY A 377 -0.61 9.10 -19.94
N PHE A 378 0.10 8.00 -20.21
CA PHE A 378 -0.40 6.65 -19.94
C PHE A 378 -0.68 6.42 -18.45
N LYS A 379 0.18 6.95 -17.57
CA LYS A 379 -0.03 6.89 -16.12
C LYS A 379 -1.36 7.52 -15.72
N TYR A 380 -1.65 8.73 -16.20
CA TYR A 380 -2.90 9.42 -15.91
C TYR A 380 -4.12 8.69 -16.48
N ALA A 381 -4.01 8.13 -17.69
CA ALA A 381 -5.09 7.34 -18.29
C ALA A 381 -5.41 6.09 -17.47
N LEU A 382 -4.39 5.36 -17.02
CA LEU A 382 -4.56 4.16 -16.19
C LEU A 382 -5.13 4.50 -14.81
N ARG A 383 -4.72 5.61 -14.19
CA ARG A 383 -5.31 6.09 -12.94
C ARG A 383 -6.77 6.47 -13.09
N ALA A 384 -7.12 7.19 -14.16
CA ALA A 384 -8.50 7.55 -14.44
C ALA A 384 -9.41 6.31 -14.58
N TYR A 385 -8.84 5.17 -14.97
CA TYR A 385 -9.54 3.89 -15.02
C TYR A 385 -9.65 3.20 -13.64
N PHE A 386 -8.57 3.11 -12.87
CA PHE A 386 -8.53 2.37 -11.60
C PHE A 386 -9.03 3.15 -10.37
N ASP A 387 -8.75 4.45 -10.28
CA ASP A 387 -9.16 5.31 -9.15
C ASP A 387 -10.68 5.27 -8.88
N PRO A 388 -11.59 5.37 -9.88
CA PRO A 388 -13.02 5.31 -9.60
C PRO A 388 -13.48 3.91 -9.15
N ILE A 389 -12.84 2.85 -9.62
CA ILE A 389 -13.13 1.47 -9.19
C ILE A 389 -12.76 1.31 -7.72
N GLN A 390 -11.58 1.81 -7.34
CA GLN A 390 -11.10 1.74 -5.96
C GLN A 390 -11.93 2.62 -5.02
N LYS A 391 -12.32 3.84 -5.45
CA LYS A 391 -13.22 4.70 -4.69
C LYS A 391 -14.59 4.07 -4.46
N ARG A 392 -15.19 3.43 -5.48
CA ARG A 392 -16.46 2.71 -5.31
C ARG A 392 -16.35 1.56 -4.33
N ALA A 393 -15.29 0.76 -4.42
CA ALA A 393 -15.06 -0.32 -3.46
C ALA A 393 -14.89 0.20 -2.02
N ILE A 394 -14.18 1.33 -1.86
CA ILE A 394 -14.01 1.98 -0.56
C ILE A 394 -15.33 2.59 -0.05
N GLU A 395 -16.10 3.24 -0.92
CA GLU A 395 -17.42 3.78 -0.59
C GLU A 395 -18.37 2.66 -0.18
N GLU A 396 -18.40 1.54 -0.90
CA GLU A 396 -19.20 0.36 -0.56
C GLU A 396 -18.82 -0.25 0.80
N LEU A 397 -17.52 -0.23 1.15
CA LEU A 397 -17.03 -0.61 2.48
C LEU A 397 -17.39 0.39 3.60
N LEU A 398 -17.51 1.68 3.28
CA LEU A 398 -17.76 2.76 4.23
C LEU A 398 -19.25 3.10 4.38
N THR A 399 -20.07 2.84 3.37
CA THR A 399 -21.52 3.06 3.41
C THR A 399 -22.20 1.82 3.98
N PRO A 400 -22.84 1.90 5.16
CA PRO A 400 -23.72 0.83 5.59
C PRO A 400 -24.84 0.67 4.55
N GLU A 401 -25.06 -0.55 4.08
CA GLU A 401 -26.30 -0.83 3.35
C GLU A 401 -27.48 -0.36 4.23
N PRO A 402 -28.40 0.48 3.72
CA PRO A 402 -29.61 0.77 4.46
C PRO A 402 -30.30 -0.55 4.70
N SER A 403 -30.51 -0.88 5.99
CA SER A 403 -31.21 -2.08 6.40
C SER A 403 -32.47 -2.23 5.56
N THR A 404 -32.62 -3.40 4.93
CA THR A 404 -33.70 -3.72 3.97
C THR A 404 -35.10 -3.51 4.59
N GLN A 405 -35.18 -3.31 5.91
CA GLN A 405 -36.38 -2.89 6.63
C GLN A 405 -36.95 -1.53 6.19
N ALA A 406 -36.14 -0.58 5.72
CA ALA A 406 -36.64 0.71 5.21
C ALA A 406 -37.39 0.57 3.87
N GLN A 407 -37.10 -0.48 3.07
CA GLN A 407 -37.85 -0.79 1.86
C GLN A 407 -39.13 -1.58 2.16
N THR A 408 -39.09 -2.48 3.16
CA THR A 408 -40.27 -3.25 3.58
C THR A 408 -41.28 -2.40 4.36
N SER A 409 -40.82 -1.42 5.16
CA SER A 409 -41.69 -0.46 5.85
C SER A 409 -42.35 0.51 4.86
N ARG A 410 -41.63 0.96 3.83
CA ARG A 410 -42.21 1.75 2.72
C ARG A 410 -43.25 0.98 1.93
N ARG A 411 -43.04 -0.33 1.70
CA ARG A 411 -44.03 -1.22 1.07
C ARG A 411 -45.27 -1.45 1.95
N LYS A 412 -45.09 -1.58 3.27
CA LYS A 412 -46.21 -1.71 4.22
C LYS A 412 -46.99 -0.39 4.37
N SER A 413 -46.33 0.78 4.32
CA SER A 413 -47.01 2.07 4.38
C SER A 413 -47.80 2.40 3.11
N THR A 414 -47.34 1.98 1.91
CA THR A 414 -48.13 2.12 0.67
C THR A 414 -49.29 1.14 0.59
N LEU A 415 -49.18 -0.06 1.18
CA LEU A 415 -50.31 -1.00 1.30
C LEU A 415 -51.35 -0.59 2.35
N ALA A 416 -50.93 0.06 3.45
CA ALA A 416 -51.86 0.57 4.47
C ALA A 416 -52.65 1.81 4.00
N ALA A 417 -52.09 2.61 3.09
CA ALA A 417 -52.77 3.78 2.50
C ALA A 417 -53.77 3.42 1.38
N ALA A 418 -53.80 2.18 0.91
CA ALA A 418 -54.71 1.71 -0.14
C ALA A 418 -56.07 1.17 0.39
N GLY A 419 -56.26 1.15 1.72
CA GLY A 419 -57.40 0.50 2.38
C GLY A 419 -58.54 1.40 2.86
N SER A 420 -58.50 2.72 2.64
CA SER A 420 -59.56 3.63 3.10
C SER A 420 -60.19 4.38 1.93
N GLY A 421 -61.40 3.96 1.55
CA GLY A 421 -62.27 4.64 0.59
C GLY A 421 -62.75 6.03 1.06
N PRO A 422 -63.38 6.81 0.17
CA PRO A 422 -63.36 8.27 0.25
C PRO A 422 -64.55 8.84 1.01
N LEU A 423 -64.28 9.78 1.93
CA LEU A 423 -65.29 10.71 2.44
C LEU A 423 -64.74 12.15 2.41
N SER A 424 -65.39 12.94 1.55
CA SER A 424 -65.73 14.36 1.73
C SER A 424 -64.63 15.44 1.84
N ARG A 425 -64.52 16.22 0.76
CA ARG A 425 -64.41 17.70 0.66
C ARG A 425 -63.63 18.45 1.76
N ARG A 426 -62.68 19.32 1.35
CA ARG A 426 -62.94 20.72 0.94
C ARG A 426 -61.65 21.40 0.43
N SER A 427 -61.86 22.26 -0.55
CA SER A 427 -60.96 23.18 -1.23
C SER A 427 -60.12 24.10 -0.33
N THR A 428 -58.88 24.36 -0.73
CA THR A 428 -58.30 25.71 -0.76
C THR A 428 -57.06 25.73 -1.66
N MET A 429 -57.18 26.39 -2.83
CA MET A 429 -56.06 26.88 -3.63
C MET A 429 -55.53 28.15 -2.97
N VAL A 430 -54.23 28.23 -2.67
CA VAL A 430 -53.45 29.48 -2.69
C VAL A 430 -51.97 29.14 -3.00
N GLY A 431 -51.43 29.81 -4.02
CA GLY A 431 -50.05 30.33 -4.03
C GLY A 431 -48.91 29.34 -4.26
N GLY A 432 -48.45 29.26 -5.51
CA GLY A 432 -47.08 28.82 -5.79
C GLY A 432 -46.08 29.91 -5.39
N ASP A 433 -45.01 29.52 -4.70
CA ASP A 433 -43.70 30.09 -4.97
C ASP A 433 -42.56 29.18 -4.48
N SER A 434 -41.41 29.37 -5.11
CA SER A 434 -40.17 28.58 -5.15
C SER A 434 -39.60 27.97 -3.85
N SER A 435 -39.14 26.71 -3.91
CA SER A 435 -38.03 26.20 -3.06
C SER A 435 -37.31 24.98 -3.67
N ARG A 436 -36.59 25.22 -4.77
CA ARG A 436 -35.51 24.34 -5.25
C ARG A 436 -34.19 25.10 -5.08
N SER A 437 -33.46 24.85 -4.00
CA SER A 437 -32.00 25.01 -3.86
C SER A 437 -31.64 25.16 -2.37
N ARG A 438 -31.15 24.08 -1.73
CA ARG A 438 -30.36 24.12 -0.47
C ARG A 438 -29.83 22.76 0.00
N ARG A 439 -29.42 21.87 -0.92
CA ARG A 439 -28.66 20.64 -0.57
C ARG A 439 -27.27 20.54 -1.20
N GLY A 440 -26.97 21.33 -2.24
CA GLY A 440 -25.65 21.34 -2.88
C GLY A 440 -24.59 22.15 -2.13
N THR A 441 -25.00 23.13 -1.32
CA THR A 441 -24.06 24.10 -0.72
C THR A 441 -23.38 23.65 0.57
N PHE A 442 -23.88 22.61 1.25
CA PHE A 442 -23.26 22.16 2.51
C PHE A 442 -22.06 21.25 2.28
N ILE A 443 -22.12 20.37 1.28
CA ILE A 443 -21.02 19.44 0.95
C ILE A 443 -19.84 20.20 0.31
N GLU A 444 -20.13 21.22 -0.49
CA GLU A 444 -19.10 22.05 -1.14
C GLU A 444 -18.43 23.03 -0.15
N ALA A 445 -19.14 23.45 0.91
CA ALA A 445 -18.59 24.28 1.98
C ALA A 445 -17.67 23.48 2.92
N THR A 446 -18.01 22.21 3.24
CA THR A 446 -17.14 21.35 4.06
C THR A 446 -15.87 20.97 3.32
N ALA A 447 -15.94 20.69 2.00
CA ALA A 447 -14.77 20.41 1.19
C ALA A 447 -13.83 21.64 1.02
N LYS A 448 -14.39 22.86 0.93
CA LYS A 448 -13.62 24.11 0.90
C LYS A 448 -13.02 24.51 2.26
N TYR A 449 -13.53 23.98 3.37
CA TYR A 449 -12.99 24.24 4.70
C TYR A 449 -11.70 23.45 4.99
N TYR A 450 -11.54 22.25 4.41
CA TYR A 450 -10.36 21.38 4.62
C TYR A 450 -9.25 21.55 3.57
N ALA A 451 -9.54 22.12 2.40
CA ALA A 451 -8.53 22.37 1.37
C ALA A 451 -7.37 23.30 1.82
N PRO A 452 -7.56 24.40 2.57
CA PRO A 452 -6.47 25.32 2.92
C PRO A 452 -5.61 24.84 4.09
N GLN A 453 -6.10 23.92 4.93
CA GLN A 453 -5.34 23.42 6.10
C GLN A 453 -4.24 22.43 5.72
N THR A 454 -4.30 21.82 4.53
CA THR A 454 -3.23 20.95 4.02
C THR A 454 -2.05 21.72 3.42
N GLU A 455 -2.22 22.98 3.03
CA GLU A 455 -1.13 23.82 2.49
C GLU A 455 -0.18 24.33 3.59
N HIS A 456 -0.70 24.60 4.79
CA HIS A 456 0.09 25.07 5.93
C HIS A 456 0.97 23.99 6.59
N LEU A 457 0.76 22.72 6.28
CA LEU A 457 1.64 21.61 6.71
C LEU A 457 2.94 21.52 5.90
N SER A 458 3.09 22.29 4.83
CA SER A 458 4.29 22.25 3.97
C SER A 458 5.45 23.16 4.44
N THR A 459 5.24 24.00 5.46
CA THR A 459 6.20 25.06 5.85
C THR A 459 6.54 25.15 7.35
N SER A 460 6.46 24.05 8.11
CA SER A 460 7.06 24.03 9.45
C SER A 460 8.55 23.62 9.39
N ARG A 461 9.42 24.62 9.59
CA ARG A 461 10.85 24.44 9.82
C ARG A 461 11.06 23.69 11.14
N LEU A 462 11.38 22.39 11.08
CA LEU A 462 11.80 21.61 12.26
C LEU A 462 13.29 21.24 12.19
N HIS A 463 14.06 22.04 12.92
CA HIS A 463 15.28 21.79 13.71
C HIS A 463 16.40 20.87 13.16
N ARG A 464 17.48 21.54 12.74
CA ARG A 464 18.79 21.06 12.27
C ARG A 464 19.70 20.36 13.32
N ASN A 465 19.22 19.98 14.50
CA ASN A 465 20.13 19.65 15.62
C ASN A 465 20.29 18.16 15.99
N PHE A 466 19.66 17.23 15.29
CA PHE A 466 19.73 15.80 15.66
C PHE A 466 21.06 15.10 15.33
N ALA A 467 21.90 15.67 14.45
CA ALA A 467 23.16 15.04 14.05
C ALA A 467 24.34 15.28 15.02
N ARG A 468 24.15 16.05 16.10
CA ARG A 468 25.22 16.33 17.08
C ARG A 468 25.17 15.49 18.35
N LEU A 469 24.08 14.78 18.63
CA LEU A 469 23.97 13.95 19.85
C LEU A 469 24.62 12.56 19.72
N PHE A 470 24.83 12.04 18.51
CA PHE A 470 25.42 10.71 18.30
C PHE A 470 26.96 10.69 18.28
N LYS A 471 27.62 11.78 18.68
CA LYS A 471 29.08 11.90 18.65
C LYS A 471 29.75 12.05 20.02
N SER A 472 29.00 11.98 21.12
CA SER A 472 29.55 12.28 22.45
C SER A 472 29.43 11.18 23.51
N GLU A 473 28.93 9.98 23.21
CA GLU A 473 28.98 8.88 24.19
C GLU A 473 29.59 7.64 23.56
N GLY A 474 30.72 7.24 24.15
CA GLY A 474 31.59 6.17 23.68
C GLY A 474 31.17 4.80 24.20
N ALA A 475 31.66 3.80 23.44
CA ALA A 475 32.02 2.43 23.84
C ALA A 475 31.39 1.86 25.12
N ASP A 476 30.38 1.01 24.96
CA ASP A 476 30.44 -0.42 25.33
C ASP A 476 29.05 -1.07 25.12
N ALA A 477 28.93 -1.91 24.08
CA ALA A 477 27.77 -2.78 23.89
C ALA A 477 28.26 -4.22 23.66
N PRO A 478 27.75 -5.22 24.40
CA PRO A 478 28.23 -6.60 24.27
C PRO A 478 27.76 -7.20 22.96
N ARG A 479 28.69 -7.87 22.24
CA ARG A 479 28.37 -8.63 21.03
C ARG A 479 27.60 -9.90 21.43
N ILE A 480 26.33 -9.96 21.06
CA ILE A 480 25.50 -11.16 21.18
C ILE A 480 25.97 -12.15 20.09
N ALA A 481 26.55 -13.27 20.51
CA ALA A 481 26.85 -14.39 19.62
C ALA A 481 25.56 -15.18 19.36
N VAL A 482 25.17 -15.27 18.09
CA VAL A 482 23.98 -16.03 17.65
C VAL A 482 24.38 -17.49 17.49
N ASP A 483 23.67 -18.38 18.17
CA ASP A 483 23.88 -19.83 18.11
C ASP A 483 23.37 -20.39 16.76
N HIS A 484 24.21 -21.17 16.08
CA HIS A 484 23.93 -21.66 14.73
C HIS A 484 22.81 -22.71 14.69
N ASP A 485 22.51 -23.36 15.83
CA ASP A 485 21.41 -24.32 15.93
C ASP A 485 20.02 -23.66 16.02
N GLU A 486 19.92 -22.42 16.51
CA GLU A 486 18.66 -21.66 16.45
C GLU A 486 18.33 -21.24 15.01
N LEU A 487 19.33 -20.84 14.22
CA LEU A 487 19.14 -20.48 12.81
C LEU A 487 18.59 -21.66 11.98
N ARG A 488 19.03 -22.89 12.27
CA ARG A 488 18.50 -24.11 11.64
C ARG A 488 17.06 -24.42 12.06
N ARG A 489 16.68 -24.12 13.30
CA ARG A 489 15.27 -24.23 13.74
C ARG A 489 14.39 -23.19 13.06
N PHE A 490 14.89 -21.97 12.85
CA PHE A 490 14.17 -20.93 12.10
C PHE A 490 13.93 -21.31 10.63
N SER A 491 14.92 -21.91 9.94
CA SER A 491 14.73 -22.34 8.55
C SER A 491 13.74 -23.50 8.42
N LEU A 492 13.74 -24.44 9.37
CA LEU A 492 12.79 -25.55 9.42
C LEU A 492 11.34 -25.08 9.68
N VAL A 493 11.16 -24.08 10.54
CA VAL A 493 9.84 -23.49 10.82
C VAL A 493 9.30 -22.73 9.60
N GLN A 494 10.16 -21.98 8.89
CA GLN A 494 9.76 -21.32 7.64
C GLN A 494 9.42 -22.32 6.52
N ALA A 495 10.17 -23.41 6.38
CA ALA A 495 9.88 -24.47 5.42
C ALA A 495 8.56 -25.20 5.71
N HIS A 496 8.27 -25.46 6.99
CA HIS A 496 7.01 -26.08 7.42
C HIS A 496 5.80 -25.13 7.25
N HIS A 497 6.00 -23.82 7.41
CA HIS A 497 4.96 -22.82 7.16
C HIS A 497 4.67 -22.68 5.66
N ALA A 498 5.70 -22.74 4.81
CA ALA A 498 5.55 -22.73 3.35
C ALA A 498 4.83 -23.99 2.83
N SER A 499 5.11 -25.18 3.39
CA SER A 499 4.43 -26.43 2.97
C SER A 499 2.94 -26.45 3.33
N LYS A 500 2.55 -25.83 4.46
CA LYS A 500 1.14 -25.68 4.85
C LYS A 500 0.36 -24.70 3.96
N LEU A 501 1.02 -23.67 3.45
CA LEU A 501 0.41 -22.70 2.53
C LEU A 501 0.19 -23.27 1.13
N LEU A 502 1.00 -24.25 0.71
CA LEU A 502 0.93 -24.85 -0.63
C LEU A 502 -0.05 -26.02 -0.75
N ASN A 503 -0.51 -26.61 0.37
CA ASN A 503 -1.49 -27.71 0.32
C ASN A 503 -2.53 -27.61 1.45
N PRO A 504 -3.58 -26.79 1.29
CA PRO A 504 -4.56 -26.50 2.34
C PRO A 504 -5.54 -27.64 2.63
N ASN A 505 -5.66 -28.64 1.75
CA ASN A 505 -6.55 -29.80 1.91
C ASN A 505 -5.71 -31.07 2.07
N GLY A 506 -5.36 -31.39 3.31
CA GLY A 506 -4.51 -32.52 3.63
C GLY A 506 -5.08 -33.87 3.17
N THR A 507 -4.39 -34.53 2.25
CA THR A 507 -4.39 -35.99 2.14
C THR A 507 -3.03 -36.51 2.60
N ASN A 508 -3.08 -37.39 3.60
CA ASN A 508 -1.91 -38.07 4.15
C ASN A 508 -1.17 -38.84 3.05
N ALA A 509 -0.02 -38.35 2.60
CA ALA A 509 0.89 -39.07 1.74
C ALA A 509 2.34 -38.92 2.21
N ASN A 510 2.81 -40.00 2.85
CA ASN A 510 4.19 -40.48 3.00
C ASN A 510 5.28 -39.61 3.65
N ARG A 511 5.63 -40.07 4.86
CA ARG A 511 6.71 -39.73 5.78
C ARG A 511 8.14 -40.10 5.28
N ARG A 512 8.44 -40.04 3.99
CA ARG A 512 9.76 -40.48 3.45
C ARG A 512 10.31 -39.57 2.35
N THR A 513 10.63 -38.30 2.65
CA THR A 513 11.40 -37.47 1.71
C THR A 513 12.08 -36.24 2.32
N THR A 514 12.60 -36.34 3.54
CA THR A 514 13.43 -35.26 4.12
C THR A 514 14.62 -35.83 4.89
N THR A 515 15.48 -36.51 4.14
CA THR A 515 16.88 -36.77 4.52
C THR A 515 17.76 -36.38 3.33
N ALA A 516 17.86 -35.08 3.06
CA ALA A 516 18.93 -34.47 2.27
C ALA A 516 18.80 -32.94 2.37
N LEU A 517 19.91 -32.31 2.75
CA LEU A 517 20.19 -30.87 2.97
C LEU A 517 19.88 -30.33 4.37
#